data_AF-A0A7V0Y3T7-F1
#
_entry.id   AF-A0A7V0Y3T7-F1
#
_cell.length_a   1.000
_cell.length_b   1.000
_cell.length_c   1.000
_cell.angle_alpha   90.00
_cell.angle_beta   90.00
_cell.angle_gamma   90.00
#
_symmetry.space_group_name_H-M   'P 1'
#
loop_
_entity.id
_entity.type
_entity.pdbx_description
1 polymer ?
#
loop_
_entity_poly.entity_id
_entity_poly.type
_entity_poly.pdbx_seq_one_letter_code
_entity_poly.pdbx_strand_id
1 'polypeptide(L)'
;MPKMHEVESRSIEAIGYDRQTQELHVRFRESGRTDAYWEVERDVFEEFLGAPSKGNYFNREIKGVYSYVQIRVPARRSSGRPKRRIGRNDGERKR
;
A
#
# COMPACT_ATOMS: atom_id res chain seq x y z
N MET A 1 -14.60 4.66 3.49
CA MET A 1 -13.40 3.97 2.96
C MET A 1 -13.84 3.12 1.78
N PRO A 2 -13.33 3.39 0.57
CA PRO A 2 -13.65 2.63 -0.61
C PRO A 2 -13.10 1.20 -0.52
N LYS A 3 -13.52 0.35 -1.45
CA LYS A 3 -12.95 -0.98 -1.61
C LYS A 3 -11.47 -0.86 -1.96
N MET A 4 -10.61 -1.49 -1.17
CA MET A 4 -9.17 -1.54 -1.40
C MET A 4 -8.82 -2.70 -2.34
N HIS A 5 -8.01 -2.44 -3.36
CA HIS A 5 -7.46 -3.41 -4.30
C HIS A 5 -6.01 -3.69 -3.94
N GLU A 6 -5.67 -4.94 -3.66
CA GLU A 6 -4.28 -5.34 -3.41
C GLU A 6 -3.46 -5.22 -4.69
N VAL A 7 -2.22 -4.74 -4.56
CA VAL A 7 -1.33 -4.54 -5.69
C VAL A 7 0.02 -5.18 -5.44
N GLU A 8 0.64 -5.63 -6.53
CA GLU A 8 2.01 -6.11 -6.51
C GLU A 8 2.97 -4.92 -6.52
N SER A 9 3.42 -4.54 -5.32
CA SER A 9 4.41 -3.49 -5.12
C SER A 9 5.20 -3.74 -3.84
N ARG A 10 6.46 -3.29 -3.85
CA ARG A 10 7.36 -3.39 -2.70
C ARG A 10 6.92 -2.49 -1.55
N SER A 11 6.47 -1.27 -1.86
CA SER A 11 6.13 -0.25 -0.86
C SER A 11 4.62 -0.10 -0.62
N ILE A 12 3.80 -0.42 -1.61
CA ILE A 12 2.34 -0.27 -1.55
C ILE A 12 1.70 -1.65 -1.47
N GLU A 13 0.78 -1.79 -0.53
CA GLU A 13 0.04 -3.02 -0.29
C GLU A 13 -1.29 -3.03 -1.03
N ALA A 14 -2.03 -1.92 -0.94
CA ALA A 14 -3.34 -1.80 -1.55
C ALA A 14 -3.66 -0.34 -1.89
N ILE A 15 -4.52 -0.16 -2.90
CA ILE A 15 -4.99 1.14 -3.38
C ILE A 15 -6.52 1.09 -3.46
N GLY A 16 -7.20 2.12 -2.99
CA GLY A 16 -8.65 2.28 -3.13
C GLY A 16 -8.97 3.68 -3.64
N TYR A 17 -10.06 3.81 -4.39
CA TYR A 17 -10.48 5.11 -4.92
C TYR A 17 -11.98 5.30 -4.76
N ASP A 18 -12.38 6.46 -4.27
CA ASP A 18 -13.77 6.88 -4.17
C ASP A 18 -14.05 7.94 -5.24
N ARG A 19 -14.91 7.58 -6.21
CA ARG A 19 -15.27 8.48 -7.32
C ARG A 19 -16.20 9.61 -6.90
N GLN A 20 -16.94 9.47 -5.79
CA GLN A 20 -17.86 10.49 -5.32
C GLN A 20 -17.11 11.60 -4.58
N THR A 21 -16.09 11.23 -3.80
CA THR A 21 -15.28 12.16 -3.00
C THR A 21 -13.94 12.51 -3.64
N GLN A 22 -13.58 11.89 -4.76
CA GLN A 22 -12.27 12.03 -5.41
C GLN A 22 -11.10 11.73 -4.45
N GLU A 23 -11.29 10.70 -3.62
CA GLU A 23 -10.32 10.30 -2.60
C GLU A 23 -9.53 9.07 -3.03
N LEU A 24 -8.21 9.20 -3.07
CA LEU A 24 -7.28 8.10 -3.29
C LEU A 24 -6.72 7.60 -1.95
N HIS A 25 -7.04 6.36 -1.61
CA HIS A 25 -6.53 5.69 -0.42
C HIS A 25 -5.33 4.81 -0.77
N VAL A 26 -4.22 5.00 -0.07
CA VAL A 26 -2.98 4.24 -0.28
C VAL A 26 -2.57 3.57 1.03
N ARG A 27 -2.52 2.24 1.03
CA ARG A 27 -2.01 1.45 2.16
C ARG A 27 -0.57 1.05 1.92
N PHE A 28 0.32 1.46 2.82
CA PHE A 28 1.75 1.17 2.75
C PHE A 28 2.08 -0.16 3.41
N ARG A 29 2.90 -0.96 2.73
CA ARG A 29 3.23 -2.34 3.13
C ARG A 29 4.15 -2.39 4.37
N GLU A 30 5.08 -1.46 4.49
CA GLU A 30 6.08 -1.46 5.56
C GLU A 30 5.48 -1.02 6.91
N SER A 31 4.66 0.02 6.90
CA SER A 31 4.08 0.60 8.11
C SER A 31 2.66 0.12 8.41
N GLY A 32 1.96 -0.46 7.43
CA GLY A 32 0.52 -0.74 7.52
C GLY A 32 -0.35 0.52 7.56
N ARG A 33 0.24 1.71 7.42
CA ARG A 33 -0.48 2.99 7.42
C ARG A 33 -1.33 3.11 6.16
N THR A 34 -2.52 3.69 6.29
CA THR A 34 -3.34 4.10 5.15
C THR A 34 -3.46 5.62 5.14
N ASP A 35 -3.02 6.24 4.06
CA ASP A 35 -3.16 7.67 3.82
C ASP A 35 -4.26 7.89 2.76
N ALA A 36 -5.11 8.90 2.95
CA ALA A 36 -6.15 9.29 2.01
C ALA A 36 -5.81 10.66 1.43
N TYR A 37 -5.62 10.69 0.11
CA TYR A 37 -5.33 11.87 -0.69
C TYR A 37 -6.63 12.41 -1.27
N TRP A 38 -6.83 13.72 -1.17
CA TRP A 38 -8.03 14.39 -1.66
C TRP A 38 -7.82 15.01 -3.04
N GLU A 39 -8.93 15.28 -3.73
CA GLU A 39 -8.95 15.95 -5.04
C GLU A 39 -8.09 15.22 -6.10
N VAL A 40 -7.96 13.90 -5.96
CA VAL A 40 -7.23 13.08 -6.93
C VAL A 40 -8.18 12.74 -8.06
N GLU A 41 -7.85 13.18 -9.27
CA GLU A 41 -8.64 12.88 -10.45
C GLU A 41 -8.65 11.38 -10.77
N ARG A 42 -9.72 10.94 -11.44
CA ARG A 42 -9.90 9.53 -11.79
C ARG A 42 -8.77 9.02 -12.69
N ASP A 43 -8.27 9.86 -13.60
CA ASP A 43 -7.23 9.47 -14.55
C ASP A 43 -5.92 9.17 -13.83
N VAL A 44 -5.56 9.96 -12.81
CA VAL A 44 -4.40 9.72 -11.94
C VAL A 44 -4.54 8.39 -11.19
N PHE A 45 -5.75 8.05 -10.72
CA PHE A 45 -6.00 6.74 -10.13
C PHE A 45 -5.81 5.59 -11.13
N GLU A 46 -6.33 5.72 -12.34
CA GLU A 46 -6.23 4.68 -13.38
C GLU A 46 -4.79 4.48 -13.84
N GLU A 47 -4.05 5.57 -14.06
CA GLU A 47 -2.61 5.55 -14.33
C GLU A 47 -1.82 4.92 -13.18
N PHE A 48 -2.13 5.28 -11.94
CA PHE A 48 -1.49 4.70 -10.78
C PHE A 48 -1.74 3.19 -10.70
N LEU A 49 -2.97 2.75 -10.98
CA LEU A 49 -3.35 1.34 -11.02
C LEU A 49 -2.69 0.58 -12.19
N GLY A 50 -2.41 1.25 -13.31
CA GLY A 50 -1.68 0.69 -14.46
C GLY A 50 -0.14 0.75 -14.35
N ALA A 51 0.40 1.60 -13.49
CA ALA A 51 1.84 1.86 -13.44
C ALA A 51 2.70 0.61 -13.13
N PRO A 52 3.82 0.38 -13.84
CA PRO A 52 4.67 -0.80 -13.62
C PRO A 52 5.35 -0.81 -12.24
N SER A 53 5.52 0.37 -11.63
CA SER A 53 6.02 0.53 -10.26
C SER A 53 5.15 1.53 -9.51
N LYS A 54 4.28 1.01 -8.64
CA LYS A 54 3.40 1.85 -7.81
C LYS A 54 4.21 2.81 -6.95
N GLY A 55 5.31 2.35 -6.37
CA GLY A 55 6.15 3.20 -5.52
C GLY A 55 6.78 4.37 -6.29
N ASN A 56 7.24 4.13 -7.53
CA ASN A 56 7.82 5.19 -8.35
C ASN A 56 6.77 6.21 -8.79
N TYR A 57 5.62 5.75 -9.30
CA TYR A 57 4.51 6.63 -9.68
C TYR A 57 4.04 7.47 -8.49
N PHE A 58 3.81 6.83 -7.33
CA PHE A 58 3.39 7.52 -6.13
C PHE A 58 4.36 8.64 -5.72
N ASN A 59 5.67 8.39 -5.74
CA ASN A 59 6.65 9.41 -5.37
C ASN A 59 6.74 10.57 -6.36
N ARG A 60 6.36 10.36 -7.63
CA ARG A 60 6.47 11.36 -8.69
C ARG A 60 5.20 12.17 -8.86
N GLU A 61 4.05 11.51 -8.92
CA GLU A 61 2.77 12.13 -9.29
C GLU A 61 1.87 12.42 -8.09
N ILE A 62 2.03 11.73 -6.96
CA ILE A 62 1.09 11.81 -5.84
C ILE A 62 1.70 12.50 -4.62
N LYS A 63 2.88 12.05 -4.20
CA LYS A 63 3.53 12.49 -2.97
C LYS A 63 3.98 13.94 -3.09
N GLY A 64 3.41 14.80 -2.24
CA GLY A 64 3.71 16.24 -2.21
C GLY A 64 2.94 17.05 -3.25
N VAL A 65 2.18 16.39 -4.12
CA VAL A 65 1.25 17.05 -5.06
C VAL A 65 -0.12 17.19 -4.41
N TYR A 66 -0.62 16.13 -3.78
CA TYR A 66 -1.94 16.11 -3.16
C TYR A 66 -1.87 16.21 -1.64
N SER A 67 -2.82 16.95 -1.08
CA SER A 67 -3.05 16.98 0.38
C SER A 67 -3.62 15.66 0.84
N TYR A 68 -3.25 15.24 2.05
CA TYR A 68 -3.70 13.95 2.59
C TYR A 68 -3.92 13.98 4.09
N VAL A 69 -4.71 13.01 4.56
CA VAL A 69 -4.78 12.63 5.97
C VAL A 69 -4.37 11.18 6.15
N GLN A 70 -3.68 10.93 7.26
CA GLN A 70 -3.48 9.57 7.72
C GLN A 70 -4.78 9.05 8.34
N ILE A 71 -5.34 7.98 7.77
CA ILE A 71 -6.47 7.29 8.36
C ILE A 71 -5.97 6.28 9.39
N ARG A 72 -6.32 6.52 10.66
CA ARG A 72 -6.16 5.52 11.72
C ARG A 72 -7.26 4.49 11.57
N VAL A 73 -6.93 3.36 10.96
CA VAL A 73 -7.76 2.17 11.09
C VAL A 73 -7.55 1.65 12.52
N PRO A 74 -8.60 1.52 13.35
CA PRO A 74 -8.43 0.89 14.66
C PRO A 74 -7.84 -0.49 14.42
N ALA A 75 -6.75 -0.82 15.13
CA ALA A 75 -6.06 -2.08 14.97
C ALA A 75 -7.10 -3.21 15.07
N ARG A 76 -7.42 -3.84 13.93
CA ARG A 76 -8.07 -5.15 13.95
C ARG A 76 -7.18 -6.00 14.84
N ARG A 77 -7.70 -6.41 16.00
CA ARG A 77 -7.01 -7.32 16.94
C ARG A 77 -6.30 -8.37 16.09
N SER A 78 -4.99 -8.37 16.20
CA SER A 78 -4.05 -9.19 15.46
C SER A 78 -4.51 -10.64 15.33
N SER A 79 -5.20 -10.98 14.24
CA SER A 79 -5.19 -12.33 13.70
C SER A 79 -3.86 -12.45 12.94
N GLY A 80 -2.91 -13.12 13.57
CA GLY A 80 -1.49 -13.11 13.23
C GLY A 80 -1.17 -13.40 11.75
N ARG A 81 -0.25 -12.61 11.20
CA ARG A 81 0.52 -13.00 10.02
C ARG A 81 1.79 -13.70 10.51
N PRO A 82 1.99 -15.01 10.29
CA PRO A 82 3.22 -15.65 10.70
C PRO A 82 4.38 -15.03 9.91
N LYS A 83 5.41 -14.55 10.61
CA LYS A 83 6.68 -14.17 9.99
C LYS A 83 7.23 -15.43 9.32
N ARG A 84 7.36 -15.43 7.99
CA ARG A 84 8.12 -16.45 7.25
C ARG A 84 9.52 -16.52 7.88
N ARG A 85 9.79 -17.55 8.69
CA ARG A 85 11.15 -17.99 9.02
C ARG A 85 11.72 -18.55 7.72
N ILE A 86 12.67 -17.84 7.13
CA ILE A 86 13.57 -18.44 6.15
C ILE A 86 14.38 -19.48 6.93
N GLY A 87 14.05 -20.76 6.76
CA GLY A 87 14.87 -21.86 7.24
C GLY A 87 16.19 -21.83 6.48
N ARG A 88 17.30 -21.62 7.19
CA ARG A 88 18.61 -22.09 6.73
C ARG A 88 18.68 -23.56 7.08
N ASN A 89 18.87 -24.40 6.07
CA ASN A 89 19.11 -25.83 6.24
C ASN A 89 20.55 -26.05 6.70
N ASP A 90 20.71 -26.94 7.68
CA ASP A 90 21.97 -27.33 8.30
C ASP A 90 22.85 -28.12 7.33
N GLY A 91 24.13 -27.73 7.26
CA GLY A 91 25.20 -28.48 6.63
C GLY A 91 26.06 -29.16 7.69
N GLU A 92 25.63 -30.35 8.06
CA GLU A 92 26.32 -31.42 8.77
C GLU A 92 27.86 -31.41 8.61
N ARG A 93 28.61 -31.42 9.73
CA ARG A 93 29.94 -32.05 9.80
C ARG A 93 30.19 -32.58 11.21
N LYS A 94 29.81 -33.85 11.40
CA LYS A 94 30.51 -34.73 12.35
C LYS A 94 31.94 -34.92 11.83
N ARG A 95 32.93 -34.75 12.70
CA ARG A 95 34.08 -35.64 12.91
C ARG A 95 34.74 -35.26 14.22
#